data_AF-A0A2G2G5V3-F1
#
_entry.id   AF-A0A2G2G5V3-F1
#
_cell.length_a   1.000
_cell.length_b   1.000
_cell.length_c   1.000
_cell.angle_alpha   90.00
_cell.angle_beta   90.00
_cell.angle_gamma   90.00
#
_symmetry.space_group_name_H-M   'P 1'
#
loop_
_entity.id
_entity.type
_entity.pdbx_description
1 polymer ?
#
loop_
_entity_poly.entity_id
_entity_poly.type
_entity_poly.pdbx_seq_one_letter_code
_entity_poly.pdbx_strand_id
1 'polypeptide(L)' 'MGQSTREQLKSTLARVERLEEDKKAVLEDIKAVYDEAKAFGFDTKILRQVVRIRKMDRETRQEQEAILDLYLSALGET' A
#
# COMPACT_ATOMS: atom_id res chain seq x y z
N MET A 1 20.18 7.98 -37.27
CA MET A 1 18.77 7.64 -37.58
C MET A 1 18.01 7.70 -36.27
N GLY A 2 17.30 8.81 -36.02
CA GLY A 2 16.48 8.95 -34.82
C GLY A 2 15.28 8.00 -34.90
N GLN A 3 15.02 7.28 -33.83
CA GLN A 3 13.84 6.42 -33.70
C GLN A 3 12.59 7.26 -33.99
N SER A 4 11.67 6.78 -34.83
CA SER A 4 10.46 7.54 -35.17
C SER A 4 9.63 7.78 -33.90
N THR A 5 8.96 8.92 -33.78
CA THR A 5 8.01 9.19 -32.69
C THR A 5 7.02 8.03 -32.49
N ARG A 6 6.62 7.34 -33.57
CA ARG A 6 5.75 6.16 -33.52
C ARG A 6 6.40 4.95 -32.83
N GLU A 7 7.69 4.73 -33.07
CA GLU A 7 8.44 3.63 -32.46
C GLU A 7 8.72 3.90 -30.98
N GLN A 8 9.03 5.15 -30.63
CA GLN A 8 9.18 5.58 -29.22
C GLN A 8 7.87 5.41 -28.44
N LEU A 9 6.73 5.76 -29.06
CA LEU A 9 5.41 5.57 -28.46
C LEU A 9 5.12 4.08 -28.22
N LYS A 10 5.34 3.22 -29.22
CA LYS A 10 5.15 1.77 -29.07
C LYS A 10 6.01 1.18 -27.97
N SER A 11 7.29 1.56 -27.90
CA SER A 11 8.22 1.10 -26.86
C SER A 11 7.77 1.55 -25.46
N THR A 12 7.29 2.79 -25.35
CA THR A 12 6.78 3.33 -24.08
C THR A 12 5.55 2.56 -23.60
N LEU A 13 4.56 2.34 -24.48
CA LEU A 13 3.34 1.61 -24.14
C LEU A 13 3.62 0.17 -23.73
N ALA A 14 4.44 -0.55 -24.51
CA ALA A 14 4.80 -1.93 -24.20
C ALA A 14 5.48 -2.07 -22.82
N ARG A 15 6.30 -1.09 -22.43
CA ARG A 15 6.91 -1.05 -21.08
C ARG A 15 5.87 -0.83 -19.98
N VAL A 16 4.89 0.06 -20.21
CA VAL A 16 3.81 0.32 -19.24
C VAL A 16 2.91 -0.90 -19.09
N GLU A 17 2.52 -1.54 -20.19
CA GLU A 17 1.68 -2.75 -20.16
C GLU A 17 2.34 -3.88 -19.37
N ARG A 18 3.63 -4.13 -19.61
CA ARG A 18 4.39 -5.10 -18.82
C ARG A 18 4.43 -4.72 -17.33
N LEU A 19 4.62 -3.45 -17.00
CA LEU A 19 4.63 -3.01 -15.58
C LEU A 19 3.25 -3.16 -14.92
N GLU A 20 2.15 -2.99 -15.66
CA GLU A 20 0.81 -3.24 -15.14
C GLU A 20 0.56 -4.75 -14.94
N GLU A 21 1.09 -5.61 -15.80
CA GLU A 21 1.08 -7.07 -15.59
C GLU A 21 1.88 -7.46 -14.33
N ASP A 22 3.11 -6.95 -14.19
CA ASP A 22 3.98 -7.18 -13.03
C ASP A 22 3.28 -6.71 -11.73
N LYS A 23 2.65 -5.52 -11.77
CA LYS A 23 1.87 -4.98 -10.65
C LYS A 23 0.67 -5.85 -10.31
N LYS A 24 -0.05 -6.38 -11.31
CA LYS A 24 -1.19 -7.28 -11.09
C LYS A 24 -0.73 -8.56 -10.38
N ALA A 25 0.37 -9.18 -10.83
CA ALA A 25 0.93 -10.37 -10.19
C ALA A 25 1.26 -10.10 -8.71
N VAL A 26 1.93 -8.98 -8.42
CA VAL A 26 2.25 -8.58 -7.03
C VAL A 26 0.99 -8.37 -6.18
N LEU A 27 -0.07 -7.79 -6.75
CA LEU A 27 -1.34 -7.61 -6.04
C LEU A 27 -2.03 -8.94 -5.73
N GLU A 28 -1.94 -9.92 -6.64
CA GLU A 28 -2.45 -11.28 -6.44
C GLU A 28 -1.67 -11.99 -5.33
N ASP A 29 -0.34 -11.89 -5.32
CA ASP A 29 0.51 -12.45 -4.26
C ASP A 29 0.17 -11.83 -2.89
N ILE A 30 0.05 -10.51 -2.82
CA ILE A 30 -0.36 -9.81 -1.58
C ILE A 30 -1.72 -10.31 -1.10
N LYS A 31 -2.67 -10.52 -2.02
CA LYS A 31 -3.99 -11.05 -1.68
C LYS A 31 -3.89 -12.45 -1.09
N ALA A 32 -3.12 -13.34 -1.72
CA ALA A 32 -2.91 -14.70 -1.25
C ALA A 32 -2.34 -14.73 0.18
N VAL A 33 -1.37 -13.87 0.50
CA VAL A 33 -0.82 -13.72 1.87
C VAL A 33 -1.88 -13.30 2.88
N TYR A 34 -2.76 -12.35 2.54
CA TYR A 34 -3.86 -11.97 3.43
C TYR A 34 -4.91 -13.07 3.58
N ASP A 35 -5.19 -13.82 2.52
CA ASP A 35 -6.13 -14.94 2.56
C ASP A 35 -5.58 -16.09 3.44
N GLU A 36 -4.27 -16.36 3.36
CA GLU A 36 -3.58 -17.30 4.25
C GLU A 36 -3.61 -16.83 5.71
N ALA A 37 -3.30 -15.55 5.97
CA ALA A 37 -3.40 -14.98 7.31
C ALA A 37 -4.82 -15.09 7.88
N LYS A 38 -5.85 -14.90 7.04
CA LYS A 38 -7.25 -15.10 7.42
C LYS A 38 -7.52 -16.56 7.81
N ALA A 39 -6.97 -17.53 7.08
CA ALA A 39 -7.12 -18.95 7.40
C ALA A 39 -6.48 -19.31 8.75
N PHE A 40 -5.41 -18.61 9.15
CA PHE A 40 -4.81 -18.70 10.49
C PHE A 40 -5.60 -17.97 11.59
N GLY A 41 -6.69 -17.27 11.24
CA GLY A 41 -7.54 -16.56 12.20
C GLY A 41 -7.15 -15.10 12.45
N PHE A 42 -6.23 -14.52 11.67
CA PHE A 42 -5.91 -13.11 11.79
C PHE A 42 -6.99 -12.21 11.14
N ASP A 43 -7.27 -11.07 11.76
CA ASP A 43 -8.09 -10.03 11.15
C ASP A 43 -7.29 -9.27 10.09
N THR A 44 -7.62 -9.51 8.82
CA THR A 44 -6.93 -8.90 7.68
C THR A 44 -7.12 -7.39 7.57
N LYS A 45 -8.21 -6.82 8.12
CA LYS A 45 -8.43 -5.37 8.18
C LYS A 45 -7.43 -4.74 9.14
N ILE A 46 -7.23 -5.34 10.32
CA ILE A 46 -6.23 -4.89 11.29
C ILE A 46 -4.81 -5.06 10.73
N LEU A 47 -4.49 -6.18 10.08
CA LEU A 47 -3.18 -6.36 9.45
C LEU A 47 -2.86 -5.28 8.41
N ARG A 48 -3.82 -4.89 7.58
CA ARG A 48 -3.66 -3.78 6.61
C ARG A 48 -3.40 -2.44 7.31
N GLN A 49 -4.09 -2.19 8.43
CA GLN A 49 -3.83 -1.00 9.25
C GLN A 49 -2.41 -1.03 9.81
N VAL A 50 -1.95 -2.16 10.35
CA VAL A 50 -0.58 -2.34 10.86
C VAL A 50 0.45 -2.08 9.76
N VAL A 51 0.26 -2.63 8.55
CA VAL A 51 1.18 -2.37 7.42
C VAL A 51 1.22 -0.89 7.07
N ARG A 52 0.07 -0.20 7.06
CA ARG A 52 0.01 1.25 6.82
C ARG A 52 0.78 2.03 7.89
N ILE A 53 0.56 1.73 9.16
CA ILE A 53 1.25 2.37 10.30
C ILE A 53 2.76 2.13 10.21
N ARG A 54 3.20 0.92 9.86
CA ARG A 54 4.62 0.57 9.73
C ARG A 54 5.32 1.24 8.55
N LYS A 55 4.58 1.76 7.57
CA LYS A 55 5.12 2.53 6.44
C LYS A 55 5.33 4.00 6.78
N MET A 56 4.71 4.50 7.85
CA MET A 56 4.88 5.88 8.30
C MET A 56 6.23 6.02 8.99
N ASP A 57 6.85 7.19 8.87
CA ASP A 57 8.01 7.50 9.69
C ASP A 57 7.62 7.59 11.17
N ARG A 58 8.57 7.30 12.04
CA ARG A 58 8.31 7.16 13.48
C ARG A 58 7.86 8.47 14.11
N GLU A 59 8.39 9.59 13.65
CA GLU A 59 8.10 10.92 14.23
C GLU A 59 6.68 11.35 13.89
N THR A 60 6.29 11.30 12.60
CA THR A 60 4.90 11.54 12.16
C THR A 60 3.93 10.62 12.87
N ARG A 61 4.29 9.33 13.08
CA ARG A 61 3.44 8.39 13.80
C ARG A 61 3.21 8.84 15.25
N GLN A 62 4.28 9.24 15.94
CA GLN A 62 4.20 9.71 17.33
C GLN A 62 3.41 11.01 17.46
N GLU A 63 3.60 11.95 16.55
CA GLU A 63 2.83 13.19 16.50
C GLU A 63 1.33 12.90 16.30
N GLN A 64 0.97 12.03 15.36
CA GLN A 64 -0.42 11.64 15.15
C GLN A 64 -1.02 10.90 16.35
N GLU A 65 -0.26 10.00 16.99
CA GLU A 65 -0.70 9.30 18.21
C GLU A 65 -0.97 10.31 19.35
N ALA A 66 -0.12 11.32 19.53
CA ALA A 66 -0.30 12.35 20.54
C ALA A 66 -1.55 13.23 20.28
N ILE A 67 -1.78 13.61 19.01
CA ILE A 67 -2.98 14.38 18.63
C ILE A 67 -4.24 13.54 18.80
N LEU A 68 -4.21 12.27 18.42
CA LEU A 68 -5.34 11.35 18.58
C LEU A 68 -5.71 11.21 20.06
N ASP A 69 -4.73 10.98 20.93
CA ASP A 69 -4.93 10.84 22.38
C ASP A 69 -5.54 12.13 22.98
N LEU A 70 -5.03 13.29 22.58
CA LEU A 70 -5.58 14.59 22.99
C LEU A 70 -7.07 14.73 22.59
N TYR A 71 -7.44 14.31 21.38
CA TYR A 71 -8.82 14.41 20.91
C TYR A 71 -9.75 13.41 21.61
N LEU A 72 -9.30 12.17 21.83
CA LEU A 72 -10.08 11.18 22.57
C LEU A 72 -10.28 11.62 24.02
N SER A 73 -9.24 12.16 24.66
CA SER A 73 -9.33 12.72 26.00
C SER A 73 -10.30 13.89 26.11
N ALA A 74 -10.28 14.80 25.13
CA ALA A 74 -11.24 15.90 25.07
C ALA A 74 -12.70 15.45 24.92
N LEU A 75 -12.92 14.27 24.31
CA LEU A 75 -14.25 13.66 24.16
C LEU A 75 -14.63 12.74 25.33
N GLY A 76 -13.73 12.46 26.26
CA GLY A 76 -13.96 11.54 27.40
C GLY A 76 -13.90 10.06 27.03
N GLU A 77 -13.21 9.72 25.93
CA GLU A 77 -13.07 8.35 25.40
C GLU A 77 -11.74 7.68 25.84
N THR A 78 -11.04 8.27 26.82
CA THR A 78 -9.77 7.78 27.43
C THR A 78 -9.94 7.48 28.91
#